data_AF-A0A8S8Z0D4-F1
#
_entry.id   AF-A0A8S8Z0D4-F1
#
_cell.length_a   1.000
_cell.length_b   1.000
_cell.length_c   1.000
_cell.angle_alpha   90.00
_cell.angle_beta   90.00
_cell.angle_gamma   90.00
#
_symmetry.space_group_name_H-M   'P 1'
#
loop_
_entity.id
_entity.type
_entity.pdbx_description
1 polymer ?
#
loop_
_entity_poly.entity_id
_entity_poly.type
_entity_poly.pdbx_seq_one_letter_code
_entity_poly.pdbx_strand_id
1 'polypeptide(L)'
;MEHVIESLAPTSELDYVMLPEDKQEVYSAIQRTHIHGSPDGPWFFIIAQSEDSTHRLIGITDTSMLRPQVFAYQRGEVGIAFCGSEKQVIDAVLESLASEDKGILAPGRSILECKGWLIHRRRGLPVRRHPERRRQ
;
A
#
# COMPACT_ATOMS: atom_id res chain seq x y z
N MET A 1 -12.77 1.04 6.54
CA MET A 1 -11.52 1.45 5.88
C MET A 1 -11.78 2.02 4.49
N GLU A 2 -12.48 1.30 3.60
CA GLU A 2 -12.78 1.78 2.23
C GLU A 2 -13.37 3.20 2.18
N HIS A 3 -14.44 3.47 2.92
CA HIS A 3 -15.07 4.81 2.91
C HIS A 3 -14.17 5.90 3.49
N VAL A 4 -13.27 5.56 4.42
CA VAL A 4 -12.30 6.53 4.95
C VAL A 4 -11.29 6.90 3.87
N ILE A 5 -10.83 5.91 3.09
CA ILE A 5 -9.93 6.14 1.96
C ILE A 5 -10.62 6.97 0.88
N GLU A 6 -11.86 6.62 0.54
CA GLU A 6 -12.69 7.36 -0.41
C GLU A 6 -12.93 8.81 0.08
N SER A 7 -13.08 9.04 1.39
CA SER A 7 -13.18 10.40 1.96
C SER A 7 -11.86 11.20 1.89
N LEU A 8 -10.70 10.56 1.75
CA LEU A 8 -9.41 11.27 1.61
C LEU A 8 -9.18 11.79 0.19
N ALA A 9 -9.58 11.00 -0.80
CA ALA A 9 -9.51 11.34 -2.21
C ALA A 9 -10.69 10.69 -2.94
N PRO A 10 -11.84 11.39 -3.04
CA PRO A 10 -13.02 10.85 -3.68
C PRO A 10 -12.78 10.50 -5.14
N THR A 11 -13.25 9.33 -5.53
CA THR A 11 -13.29 8.83 -6.90
C THR A 11 -14.16 9.77 -7.73
N SER A 12 -13.64 10.26 -8.86
CA SER A 12 -14.31 11.23 -9.72
C SER A 12 -14.36 10.75 -11.18
N GLU A 13 -15.11 11.49 -12.00
CA GLU A 13 -15.13 11.34 -13.46
C GLU A 13 -15.34 9.90 -13.95
N LEU A 14 -14.48 9.44 -14.85
CA LEU A 14 -14.57 8.12 -15.49
C LEU A 14 -14.47 6.98 -14.46
N ASP A 15 -13.60 7.13 -13.46
CA ASP A 15 -13.41 6.10 -12.43
C ASP A 15 -14.70 5.89 -11.62
N TYR A 16 -15.47 6.96 -11.38
CA TYR A 16 -16.78 6.87 -10.72
C TYR A 16 -17.82 6.15 -11.58
N VAL A 17 -17.89 6.47 -12.88
CA VAL A 17 -18.83 5.82 -13.82
C VAL A 17 -18.55 4.32 -13.95
N MET A 18 -17.30 3.90 -13.79
CA MET A 18 -16.90 2.50 -13.83
C MET A 18 -17.17 1.73 -12.53
N LEU A 19 -17.65 2.39 -11.47
CA LEU A 19 -18.01 1.72 -10.22
C LEU A 19 -19.23 0.81 -10.41
N PRO A 20 -19.24 -0.36 -9.73
CA PRO A 20 -20.46 -1.13 -9.54
C PRO A 20 -21.61 -0.25 -9.01
N GLU A 21 -22.82 -0.49 -9.52
CA GLU A 21 -24.01 0.32 -9.23
C GLU A 21 -24.31 0.40 -7.71
N ASP A 22 -24.06 -0.69 -6.98
CA ASP A 22 -24.21 -0.77 -5.53
C ASP A 22 -23.25 0.13 -4.74
N LYS A 23 -22.18 0.62 -5.36
CA LYS A 23 -21.21 1.55 -4.76
C LYS A 23 -21.48 3.01 -5.09
N GLN A 24 -22.12 3.29 -6.23
CA GLN A 24 -22.27 4.66 -6.74
C GLN A 24 -23.02 5.56 -5.74
N GLU A 25 -24.06 5.05 -5.08
CA GLU A 25 -24.83 5.82 -4.10
C GLU A 25 -23.93 6.31 -2.94
N VAL A 26 -23.18 5.39 -2.32
CA VAL A 26 -22.31 5.70 -1.17
C VAL A 26 -21.16 6.61 -1.59
N TYR A 27 -20.54 6.34 -2.74
CA TYR A 27 -19.43 7.13 -3.25
C TYR A 27 -19.87 8.56 -3.61
N SER A 28 -21.06 8.73 -4.20
CA SER A 28 -21.64 10.06 -4.48
C SER A 28 -21.86 10.87 -3.21
N ALA A 29 -22.37 10.22 -2.15
CA ALA A 29 -22.56 10.86 -0.85
C ALA A 29 -21.22 11.33 -0.25
N ILE A 30 -20.19 10.48 -0.29
CA ILE A 30 -18.84 10.81 0.20
C ILE A 30 -18.25 11.97 -0.61
N GLN A 31 -18.33 11.91 -1.93
CA GLN A 31 -17.80 12.95 -2.81
C GLN A 31 -18.41 14.32 -2.50
N ARG A 32 -19.74 14.42 -2.36
CA ARG A 32 -20.41 15.70 -2.04
C ARG A 32 -19.94 16.33 -0.74
N THR A 33 -19.50 15.52 0.23
CA THR A 33 -19.02 16.00 1.52
C THR A 33 -17.52 16.28 1.53
N HIS A 34 -16.71 15.49 0.82
CA HIS A 34 -15.25 15.47 0.99
C HIS A 34 -14.46 16.04 -0.19
N ILE A 35 -15.05 16.25 -1.36
CA ILE A 35 -14.33 16.68 -2.58
C ILE A 35 -13.59 18.02 -2.40
N HIS A 36 -14.09 18.93 -1.56
CA HIS A 36 -13.42 20.21 -1.32
C HIS A 36 -12.13 20.10 -0.51
N GLY A 37 -11.95 19.00 0.22
CA GLY A 37 -10.74 18.73 1.00
C GLY A 37 -9.78 17.75 0.33
N SER A 38 -10.11 17.27 -0.86
CA SER A 38 -9.28 16.28 -1.56
C SER A 38 -8.04 16.93 -2.17
N PRO A 39 -6.90 16.22 -2.23
CA PRO A 39 -5.70 16.74 -2.89
C PRO A 39 -5.96 16.99 -4.38
N ASP A 40 -5.45 18.11 -4.89
CA ASP A 40 -5.41 18.41 -6.32
C ASP A 40 -4.12 17.85 -6.94
N GLY A 41 -4.22 17.20 -8.10
CA GLY A 41 -3.11 16.55 -8.80
C GLY A 41 -2.63 15.22 -8.21
N PRO A 42 -1.45 14.71 -8.64
CA PRO A 42 -0.99 13.38 -8.27
C PRO A 42 -0.65 13.25 -6.79
N TRP A 43 -1.16 12.19 -6.17
CA TRP A 43 -1.07 11.96 -4.73
C TRP A 43 -0.72 10.51 -4.39
N PHE A 44 0.00 10.36 -3.29
CA PHE A 44 0.35 9.07 -2.70
C PHE A 44 0.25 9.17 -1.18
N PHE A 45 -0.69 8.44 -0.58
CA PHE A 45 -0.87 8.34 0.86
C PHE A 45 -0.20 7.08 1.40
N ILE A 46 0.43 7.23 2.56
CA ILE A 46 0.98 6.13 3.35
C ILE A 46 0.20 6.09 4.67
N ILE A 47 -0.51 5.00 4.92
CA ILE A 47 -1.25 4.78 6.17
C ILE A 47 -0.57 3.66 6.94
N ALA A 48 -0.04 4.00 8.12
CA ALA A 48 0.48 3.05 9.07
C ALA A 48 -0.54 2.83 10.21
N GLN A 49 -0.85 1.58 10.50
CA GLN A 49 -1.71 1.18 11.61
C GLN A 49 -0.98 0.16 12.48
N SER A 50 -1.06 0.35 13.79
CA SER A 50 -0.64 -0.63 14.79
C SER A 50 -1.83 -0.99 15.67
N GLU A 51 -2.26 -2.24 15.61
CA GLU A 51 -3.37 -2.77 16.39
C GLU A 51 -2.93 -4.10 17.01
N ASP A 52 -2.81 -4.13 18.34
CA ASP A 52 -2.21 -5.23 19.10
C ASP A 52 -0.86 -5.67 18.51
N SER A 53 -0.72 -6.95 18.13
CA SER A 53 0.45 -7.52 17.48
C SER A 53 0.42 -7.40 15.95
N THR A 54 -0.55 -6.67 15.39
CA THR A 54 -0.72 -6.52 13.95
C THR A 54 -0.29 -5.14 13.52
N HIS A 55 0.75 -5.10 12.69
CA HIS A 55 1.18 -3.88 12.01
C HIS A 55 0.74 -3.93 10.55
N ARG A 56 0.19 -2.82 10.05
CA ARG A 56 -0.25 -2.68 8.66
C ARG A 56 0.32 -1.40 8.06
N LEU A 57 0.86 -1.52 6.86
CA LEU A 57 1.33 -0.41 6.04
C LEU A 57 0.56 -0.45 4.71
N ILE A 58 -0.19 0.60 4.42
CA ILE A 58 -1.03 0.70 3.22
C ILE A 58 -0.53 1.87 2.39
N GLY A 59 -0.24 1.60 1.12
CA GLY A 59 -0.09 2.62 0.08
C GLY A 59 -1.37 2.84 -0.67
N ILE A 60 -1.71 4.11 -0.92
CA ILE A 60 -2.85 4.48 -1.73
C ILE A 60 -2.37 5.56 -2.68
N THR A 61 -2.60 5.37 -3.97
CA THR A 61 -2.21 6.34 -5.01
C THR A 61 -3.41 6.66 -5.87
N ASP A 62 -3.37 7.84 -6.49
CA ASP A 62 -4.30 8.20 -7.55
C ASP A 62 -4.13 7.28 -8.78
N THR A 63 -5.13 7.27 -9.67
CA THR A 63 -5.15 6.39 -10.85
C THR A 63 -4.12 6.77 -11.92
N SER A 64 -3.60 8.01 -11.91
CA SER A 64 -2.50 8.40 -12.79
C SER A 64 -1.16 7.79 -12.34
N MET A 65 -1.06 7.37 -11.06
CA MET A 65 0.14 6.75 -10.48
C MET A 65 1.43 7.53 -10.76
N LEU A 66 1.35 8.85 -10.88
CA LEU A 66 2.47 9.71 -11.29
C LEU A 66 3.49 9.97 -10.16
N ARG A 67 3.24 9.45 -8.95
CA ARG A 67 4.18 9.50 -7.84
C ARG A 67 4.92 8.16 -7.70
N PRO A 68 6.26 8.16 -7.66
CA PRO A 68 7.03 6.96 -7.36
C PRO A 68 6.60 6.37 -6.01
N GLN A 69 6.38 5.06 -5.99
CA GLN A 69 6.01 4.30 -4.80
C GLN A 69 6.75 2.97 -4.82
N VAL A 70 7.42 2.67 -3.71
CA VAL A 70 8.20 1.45 -3.51
C VAL A 70 7.79 0.87 -2.16
N PHE A 71 7.32 -0.37 -2.21
CA PHE A 71 7.07 -1.19 -1.04
C PHE A 71 8.12 -2.28 -0.96
N ALA A 72 8.60 -2.51 0.25
CA ALA A 72 9.50 -3.60 0.58
C ALA A 72 9.00 -4.29 1.84
N TYR A 73 9.02 -5.61 1.84
CA TYR A 73 8.75 -6.41 3.02
C TYR A 73 9.76 -7.54 3.09
N GLN A 74 10.33 -7.74 4.28
CA GLN A 74 11.19 -8.88 4.59
C GLN A 74 10.81 -9.49 5.93
N ARG A 75 11.09 -10.78 6.08
CA ARG A 75 10.81 -11.53 7.31
C ARG A 75 12.05 -12.35 7.70
N GLY A 76 12.84 -11.77 8.61
CA GLY A 76 13.94 -12.44 9.31
C GLY A 76 13.46 -12.99 10.66
N GLU A 77 14.27 -12.79 11.70
CA GLU A 77 13.79 -12.97 13.09
C GLU A 77 12.72 -11.92 13.43
N VAL A 78 12.88 -10.73 12.85
CA VAL A 78 11.87 -9.65 12.88
C VAL A 78 11.27 -9.47 11.48
N GLY A 79 9.97 -9.17 11.43
CA GLY A 79 9.29 -8.73 10.21
C GLY A 79 9.38 -7.22 10.07
N ILE A 80 9.85 -6.72 8.93
CA ILE A 80 9.96 -5.28 8.67
C ILE A 80 9.39 -4.95 7.29
N ALA A 81 8.67 -3.84 7.23
CA ALA A 81 8.07 -3.30 6.01
C ALA A 81 8.50 -1.86 5.81
N PHE A 82 8.81 -1.48 4.58
CA PHE A 82 9.10 -0.12 4.16
C PHE A 82 8.14 0.33 3.07
N CYS A 83 7.87 1.63 3.08
CA CYS A 83 7.19 2.35 2.02
C CYS A 83 7.94 3.65 1.80
N GLY A 84 8.27 3.96 0.55
CA GLY A 84 8.95 5.20 0.18
C GLY A 84 8.86 5.48 -1.31
N SER A 85 9.44 6.57 -1.75
CA SER A 85 9.48 6.97 -3.17
C SER A 85 10.58 6.25 -3.95
N GLU A 86 11.66 5.83 -3.29
CA GLU A 86 12.83 5.25 -3.95
C GLU A 86 13.37 3.97 -3.28
N LYS A 87 13.74 3.00 -4.11
CA LYS A 87 14.32 1.73 -3.66
C LYS A 87 15.67 1.92 -2.98
N GLN A 88 16.55 2.75 -3.54
CA GLN A 88 17.90 2.91 -3.00
C GLN A 88 17.91 3.44 -1.56
N VAL A 89 16.89 4.22 -1.17
CA VAL A 89 16.72 4.70 0.21
C VAL A 89 16.36 3.53 1.12
N ILE A 90 15.42 2.69 0.69
CA ILE A 90 15.03 1.48 1.45
C ILE A 90 16.23 0.54 1.62
N ASP A 91 17.00 0.32 0.55
CA ASP A 91 18.19 -0.54 0.61
C ASP A 91 19.23 0.01 1.59
N ALA A 92 19.52 1.32 1.54
CA ALA A 92 20.47 1.94 2.46
C ALA A 92 20.01 1.85 3.93
N VAL A 93 18.72 2.05 4.20
CA VAL A 93 18.17 1.91 5.56
C VAL A 93 18.25 0.46 6.03
N LEU A 94 17.91 -0.51 5.17
CA LEU A 94 18.01 -1.93 5.50
C LEU A 94 19.45 -2.37 5.78
N GLU A 95 20.41 -1.87 5.00
CA GLU A 95 21.83 -2.15 5.22
C GLU A 95 22.30 -1.59 6.56
N SER A 96 21.93 -0.35 6.89
CA SER A 96 22.23 0.27 8.19
C SER A 96 21.64 -0.55 9.34
N LEU A 97 20.35 -0.89 9.26
CA LEU A 97 19.66 -1.64 10.32
C LEU A 97 20.22 -3.06 10.50
N ALA A 98 20.53 -3.75 9.40
CA ALA A 98 21.12 -5.09 9.47
C ALA A 98 22.54 -5.10 10.04
N SER A 99 23.26 -3.97 9.95
CA SER A 99 24.58 -3.82 10.59
C SER A 99 24.49 -3.68 12.11
N GLU A 100 23.38 -3.14 12.61
CA GLU A 100 23.12 -2.92 14.04
C GLU A 100 22.40 -4.11 14.69
N ASP A 101 21.49 -4.77 13.97
CA ASP A 101 20.69 -5.90 14.45
C ASP A 101 20.74 -7.08 13.47
N LYS A 102 21.32 -8.20 13.94
CA LYS A 102 21.45 -9.44 13.15
C LYS A 102 20.11 -10.13 12.87
N GLY A 103 19.06 -9.79 13.61
CA GLY A 103 17.70 -10.27 13.37
C GLY A 103 17.05 -9.64 12.13
N ILE A 104 17.60 -8.52 11.64
CA ILE A 104 17.20 -7.81 10.42
C ILE A 104 18.06 -8.31 9.25
N LEU A 105 17.41 -8.63 8.13
CA LEU A 105 18.11 -9.08 6.92
C LEU A 105 18.65 -7.87 6.14
N ALA A 106 19.86 -8.03 5.59
CA ALA A 106 20.44 -7.08 4.64
C ALA A 106 19.67 -7.08 3.29
N PRO A 107 19.82 -6.01 2.48
CA PRO A 107 19.14 -5.89 1.19
C PRO A 107 19.34 -7.11 0.28
N GLY A 108 18.32 -7.44 -0.52
CA GLY A 108 18.39 -8.50 -1.53
C GLY A 108 18.17 -9.93 -1.03
N ARG A 109 18.05 -10.18 0.28
CA ARG A 109 17.86 -11.55 0.81
C ARG A 109 16.42 -12.07 0.77
N SER A 110 15.41 -11.21 0.62
CA SER A 110 14.00 -11.58 0.34
C SER A 110 13.11 -10.33 0.41
N ILE A 111 13.30 -9.36 -0.49
CA ILE A 111 12.42 -8.18 -0.57
C ILE A 111 11.30 -8.49 -1.57
N LEU A 112 10.06 -8.45 -1.11
CA LEU A 112 8.91 -8.32 -2.01
C LEU A 112 8.87 -6.88 -2.52
N GLU A 113 9.51 -6.63 -3.66
CA GLU A 113 9.43 -5.34 -4.35
C GLU A 113 8.14 -5.26 -5.13
N CYS A 114 7.31 -4.30 -4.74
CA CYS A 114 5.99 -4.11 -5.33
C CYS A 114 5.95 -2.72 -5.95
N LYS A 115 6.24 -2.64 -7.26
CA LYS A 115 5.96 -1.45 -8.07
C LYS A 115 4.49 -1.50 -8.48
N GLY A 116 3.65 -0.75 -7.77
CA GLY A 116 2.23 -0.59 -8.10
C GLY A 116 1.38 -1.83 -7.77
N TRP A 117 0.83 -1.90 -6.56
CA TRP A 117 -0.33 -2.76 -6.30
C TRP A 117 -1.59 -1.92 -6.29
N LEU A 118 -2.42 -2.12 -7.32
CA LEU A 118 -3.84 -1.83 -7.24
C LEU A 118 -4.49 -3.02 -6.50
N ILE A 119 -4.78 -2.89 -5.20
CA ILE A 119 -5.59 -3.90 -4.50
C ILE A 119 -7.05 -3.68 -4.91
N HIS A 120 -7.40 -4.10 -6.13
CA HIS A 120 -8.80 -4.28 -6.49
C HIS A 120 -9.26 -5.60 -5.87
N ARG A 121 -10.15 -5.50 -4.88
CA ARG A 121 -10.81 -6.64 -4.25
C ARG A 121 -11.79 -7.28 -5.25
N ARG A 122 -11.30 -8.00 -6.28
CA ARG A 122 -12.16 -8.94 -7.03
C ARG A 122 -12.54 -10.05 -6.04
N ARG A 123 -13.81 -10.06 -5.63
CA ARG A 123 -14.41 -11.18 -4.90
C ARG A 123 -14.04 -12.48 -5.64
N GLY A 124 -13.35 -13.40 -4.96
CA GLY A 124 -13.16 -14.77 -5.45
C GLY A 124 -11.76 -15.17 -5.96
N LEU A 125 -10.76 -14.29 -5.98
CA LEU A 125 -9.37 -14.72 -6.24
C LEU A 125 -8.59 -14.86 -4.93
N PRO A 126 -7.92 -16.00 -4.68
CA PRO A 126 -7.13 -16.18 -3.48
C PRO A 126 -6.00 -15.15 -3.45
N VAL A 127 -5.78 -14.54 -2.27
CA VAL A 127 -4.51 -13.87 -1.98
C VAL A 127 -3.41 -14.86 -2.33
N ARG A 128 -2.58 -14.57 -3.34
CA ARG A 128 -1.40 -15.39 -3.61
C ARG A 128 -0.44 -15.23 -2.43
N ARG A 129 -0.65 -16.04 -1.39
CA ARG A 129 0.40 -16.39 -0.45
C ARG A 129 1.45 -17.13 -1.28
N HIS A 130 2.67 -16.62 -1.29
CA HIS A 130 3.79 -17.34 -1.87
C HIS A 130 3.85 -18.74 -1.22
N PRO A 131 4.05 -19.83 -1.99
CA PRO A 131 4.26 -21.13 -1.39
C PRO A 131 5.44 -21.05 -0.43
N GLU A 132 5.23 -21.48 0.82
CA GLU A 132 6.32 -21.73 1.76
C GLU A 132 7.34 -22.62 1.04
N ARG A 133 8.52 -22.08 0.72
CA ARG A 133 9.63 -22.92 0.31
C ARG A 133 9.95 -23.79 1.51
N ARG A 134 9.58 -25.08 1.44
CA ARG A 134 10.08 -26.13 2.32
C ARG A 134 11.60 -25.98 2.36
N ARG A 135 12.14 -25.74 3.54
CA ARG A 135 13.57 -25.87 3.81
C ARG A 135 13.93 -27.33 3.55
N GLN A 136 14.78 -27.58 2.55
CA GLN A 136 15.69 -28.72 2.54
C GLN A 136 16.99 -28.25 3.19
#